data_AF-A0A7Y0LDK5-F1
#
_entry.id   AF-A0A7Y0LDK5-F1
#
_cell.length_a   1.000
_cell.length_b   1.000
_cell.length_c   1.000
_cell.angle_alpha   90.00
_cell.angle_beta   90.00
_cell.angle_gamma   90.00
#
_symmetry.space_group_name_H-M   'P 1'
#
loop_
_entity.id
_entity.type
_entity.pdbx_description
1 polymer ?
#
loop_
_entity_poly.entity_id
_entity_poly.type
_entity_poly.pdbx_seq_one_letter_code
_entity_poly.pdbx_strand_id
1 'polypeptide(L)'
;MEGLFVPIVLFICIAAVVWNFINRAANIKKDQQETLQRMIASEQPLTAEIINNITRSRYIDANDDRDLSRGIIAIFLSIAVFCYGHYGLVDEEAFTWLAVFPFFLGIAFLTLYKLKPKSA
;
A
#
# COMPACT_ATOMS: atom_id res chain seq x y z
N MET A 1 -24.34 -14.01 -21.67
CA MET A 1 -24.27 -12.68 -21.03
C MET A 1 -23.45 -12.67 -19.74
N GLU A 2 -23.20 -13.82 -19.10
CA GLU A 2 -22.45 -13.90 -17.83
C GLU A 2 -20.94 -13.62 -17.95
N GLY A 3 -20.33 -13.88 -19.12
CA GLY A 3 -18.89 -13.62 -19.33
C GLY A 3 -18.47 -12.14 -19.48
N LEU A 4 -19.41 -11.22 -19.72
CA LEU A 4 -19.09 -9.79 -19.94
C LEU A 4 -18.94 -9.01 -18.62
N PHE A 5 -19.59 -9.48 -17.55
CA PHE A 5 -19.56 -8.80 -16.25
C PHE A 5 -18.24 -8.99 -15.51
N VAL A 6 -17.55 -10.12 -15.75
CA VAL A 6 -16.27 -10.47 -15.10
C VAL A 6 -15.22 -9.36 -15.25
N PRO A 7 -14.88 -8.87 -16.46
CA PRO A 7 -13.89 -7.80 -16.60
C PRO A 7 -14.35 -6.47 -16.00
N ILE A 8 -15.63 -6.12 -16.11
CA ILE A 8 -16.17 -4.85 -15.60
C ILE A 8 -16.03 -4.77 -14.08
N VAL A 9 -16.42 -5.85 -13.39
CA VAL A 9 -16.32 -5.94 -11.92
C VAL A 9 -14.86 -5.88 -11.47
N LEU A 10 -13.95 -6.53 -12.20
CA LEU A 10 -12.51 -6.45 -11.92
C LEU A 10 -11.99 -5.00 -11.98
N PHE A 11 -12.32 -4.25 -13.04
CA PHE A 11 -11.89 -2.86 -13.17
C PHE A 11 -12.49 -1.94 -12.09
N ILE A 12 -13.75 -2.15 -11.71
CA ILE A 12 -14.39 -1.39 -10.63
C ILE A 12 -13.69 -1.64 -9.29
N CYS A 13 -13.36 -2.89 -8.97
CA CYS A 13 -12.63 -3.22 -7.75
C CYS A 13 -11.27 -2.55 -7.69
N ILE A 14 -10.50 -2.55 -8.79
CA ILE A 14 -9.21 -1.87 -8.88
C ILE A 14 -9.38 -0.36 -8.68
N ALA A 15 -10.35 0.25 -9.38
CA ALA A 15 -10.64 1.68 -9.26
C ALA A 15 -11.03 2.07 -7.82
N ALA A 16 -11.85 1.25 -7.16
CA ALA A 16 -12.27 1.49 -5.78
C ALA A 16 -11.08 1.45 -4.80
N VAL A 17 -10.17 0.48 -4.95
CA VAL A 17 -8.96 0.38 -4.11
C VAL A 17 -8.05 1.60 -4.30
N VAL A 18 -7.78 1.96 -5.56
CA VAL A 18 -6.95 3.13 -5.90
C VAL A 18 -7.58 4.41 -5.37
N TRP A 19 -8.88 4.61 -5.57
CA TRP A 19 -9.61 5.76 -5.04
C TRP A 19 -9.51 5.85 -3.52
N ASN A 20 -9.70 4.74 -2.81
CA ASN A 20 -9.63 4.72 -1.35
C ASN A 20 -8.23 5.09 -0.85
N PHE A 21 -7.19 4.57 -1.51
CA PHE A 21 -5.81 4.90 -1.20
C PHE A 21 -5.51 6.39 -1.38
N ILE A 22 -5.90 6.98 -2.52
CA ILE A 22 -5.71 8.41 -2.81
C ILE A 22 -6.49 9.27 -1.81
N ASN A 23 -7.74 8.92 -1.52
CA ASN A 23 -8.58 9.66 -0.58
C ASN A 23 -7.97 9.68 0.83
N ARG A 24 -7.50 8.53 1.34
CA ARG A 24 -6.82 8.47 2.65
C ARG A 24 -5.52 9.28 2.66
N ALA A 25 -4.73 9.22 1.58
CA ALA A 25 -3.50 10.00 1.47
C ALA A 25 -3.76 11.51 1.45
N ALA A 26 -4.84 11.96 0.80
CA ALA A 26 -5.24 13.35 0.75
C ALA A 26 -5.71 13.85 2.13
N ASN A 27 -6.56 13.08 2.82
CA ASN A 27 -7.09 13.45 4.12
C ASN A 27 -6.00 13.55 5.20
N ILE A 28 -5.01 12.65 5.20
CA ILE A 28 -3.89 12.69 6.16
C ILE A 28 -3.09 14.00 6.07
N LYS A 29 -2.92 14.58 4.87
CA LYS A 29 -2.22 15.86 4.72
C LYS A 29 -3.05 17.02 5.25
N LYS A 30 -4.36 16.98 5.00
CA LYS A 30 -5.31 17.99 5.47
C LYS A 30 -5.36 18.02 7.00
N ASP A 31 -5.48 16.86 7.63
CA ASP A 31 -5.57 16.73 9.10
C ASP A 31 -4.30 17.25 9.80
N GLN A 32 -3.12 17.03 9.20
CA GLN A 32 -1.85 17.56 9.71
C GLN A 32 -1.80 19.09 9.64
N GLN A 33 -2.25 19.68 8.53
CA GLN A 33 -2.29 21.13 8.36
C GLN A 33 -3.29 21.79 9.31
N GLU A 34 -4.46 21.19 9.50
CA GLU A 34 -5.48 21.68 10.42
C GLU A 34 -5.00 21.63 11.88
N THR A 35 -4.27 20.57 12.25
CA THR A 35 -3.67 20.44 13.59
C THR A 35 -2.61 21.52 13.84
N LEU A 36 -1.74 21.80 12.86
CA LEU A 36 -0.77 22.88 12.94
C LEU A 36 -1.45 24.25 13.10
N GLN A 37 -2.49 24.52 12.31
CA GLN A 37 -3.25 25.77 12.41
C GLN A 37 -3.88 25.93 13.80
N ARG A 38 -4.44 24.86 14.38
CA ARG A 38 -5.00 24.87 15.73
C ARG A 38 -3.95 25.14 16.81
N MET A 39 -2.76 24.54 16.70
CA MET A 39 -1.66 24.77 17.65
C MET A 39 -1.12 26.20 17.59
N ILE A 40 -1.08 26.80 16.39
CA ILE A 40 -0.68 28.21 16.22
C ILE A 40 -1.74 29.14 16.84
N ALA A 41 -3.03 28.83 16.62
CA ALA A 41 -4.14 29.63 17.14
C ALA A 41 -4.31 29.53 18.66
N SER A 42 -3.85 28.45 19.31
CA SER A 42 -3.92 28.25 20.75
C SER A 42 -2.74 28.85 21.53
N GLU A 43 -1.88 29.64 20.90
CA GLU A 43 -0.67 30.26 21.48
C GLU A 43 0.26 29.25 22.19
N GLN A 44 0.14 27.96 21.88
CA GLN A 44 1.00 26.94 22.47
C GLN A 44 2.42 27.12 21.91
N PRO A 45 3.46 27.04 22.77
CA PRO A 45 4.83 27.09 22.30
C PRO A 45 5.09 25.88 21.40
N LEU A 46 5.18 26.12 20.10
CA LEU A 46 5.65 25.15 19.11
C LEU A 46 7.13 24.88 19.39
N THR A 47 7.41 23.91 20.26
CA THR A 47 8.78 23.45 20.49
C THR A 47 9.32 22.86 19.18
N ALA A 48 10.63 23.02 18.96
CA ALA A 48 11.30 22.48 17.77
C ALA A 48 11.09 20.97 17.61
N GLU A 49 10.80 20.26 18.71
CA GLU A 49 10.45 18.84 18.74
C GLU A 49 9.08 18.55 18.10
N ILE A 50 8.06 19.39 18.33
CA ILE A 50 6.72 19.23 17.73
C ILE A 50 6.79 19.53 16.22
N ILE A 51 7.49 20.61 15.85
CA ILE A 51 7.73 20.93 14.44
C ILE A 51 8.51 19.80 13.78
N ASN A 52 9.56 19.28 14.41
CA ASN A 52 10.28 18.13 13.88
C ASN A 52 9.40 16.89 13.82
N ASN A 53 8.52 16.58 14.76
CA ASN A 53 7.65 15.40 14.67
C ASN A 53 6.55 15.52 13.62
N ILE A 54 6.11 16.74 13.29
CA ILE A 54 5.13 16.98 12.22
C ILE A 54 5.81 17.05 10.84
N THR A 55 7.05 17.57 10.78
CA THR A 55 7.81 17.75 9.53
C THR A 55 8.68 16.54 9.18
N ARG A 56 9.16 15.80 10.18
CA ARG A 56 9.74 14.45 10.09
C ARG A 56 8.58 13.52 9.81
N SER A 57 8.13 13.67 8.57
CA SER A 57 7.17 12.87 7.88
C SER A 57 7.27 11.44 8.39
N ARG A 58 6.26 11.01 9.14
CA ARG A 58 6.04 9.58 9.50
C ARG A 58 6.19 8.66 8.29
N TYR A 59 6.13 9.22 7.08
CA TYR A 59 6.39 8.62 5.79
C TYR A 59 7.83 8.15 5.53
N ILE A 60 8.84 8.62 6.27
CA ILE A 60 10.24 8.17 6.10
C ILE A 60 10.47 6.89 6.91
N ASP A 61 10.16 6.91 8.21
CA ASP A 61 10.40 5.74 9.09
C ASP A 61 9.31 4.67 8.96
N ALA A 62 8.03 5.02 8.77
CA ALA A 62 6.97 4.03 8.61
C ALA A 62 6.96 3.37 7.22
N ASN A 63 7.84 3.76 6.29
CA ASN A 63 7.89 3.14 4.96
C ASN A 63 8.70 1.85 4.97
N ASP A 64 9.68 1.69 5.87
CA ASP A 64 10.59 0.55 5.85
C ASP A 64 9.84 -0.75 6.20
N ASP A 65 9.14 -0.75 7.34
CA ASP A 65 8.30 -1.88 7.75
C ASP A 65 7.09 -2.09 6.83
N ARG A 66 6.58 -1.01 6.20
CA ARG A 66 5.47 -1.12 5.25
C ARG A 66 5.90 -1.75 3.94
N ASP A 67 7.10 -1.47 3.43
CA ASP A 67 7.61 -2.10 2.22
C ASP A 67 7.93 -3.58 2.48
N LEU A 68 8.50 -3.92 3.64
CA LEU A 68 8.64 -5.32 4.07
C LEU A 68 7.28 -6.03 4.12
N SER A 69 6.29 -5.42 4.79
CA SER A 69 4.94 -6.00 4.92
C SER A 69 4.26 -6.17 3.56
N ARG A 70 4.35 -5.18 2.68
CA ARG A 70 3.81 -5.23 1.31
C ARG A 70 4.49 -6.33 0.49
N GLY A 71 5.80 -6.47 0.63
CA GLY A 71 6.58 -7.52 -0.02
C GLY A 71 6.12 -8.92 0.38
N ILE A 72 6.03 -9.16 1.69
CA ILE A 72 5.56 -10.43 2.24
C ILE A 72 4.12 -10.72 1.79
N ILE A 73 3.20 -9.77 1.96
CA ILE A 73 1.79 -9.94 1.57
C ILE A 73 1.66 -10.29 0.09
N ALA A 74 2.42 -9.63 -0.79
CA ALA A 74 2.36 -9.88 -2.22
C ALA A 74 2.91 -11.28 -2.59
N ILE A 75 3.97 -11.76 -1.91
CA ILE A 75 4.46 -13.14 -2.09
C ILE A 75 3.41 -14.15 -1.63
N PHE A 76 2.84 -13.99 -0.44
CA PHE A 76 1.81 -14.92 0.05
C PHE A 76 0.53 -14.88 -0.79
N LEU A 77 0.16 -13.72 -1.31
CA LEU A 77 -0.95 -13.58 -2.26
C LEU A 77 -0.67 -14.35 -3.54
N SER A 78 0.55 -14.27 -4.09
CA SER A 78 0.97 -15.07 -5.24
C SER A 78 0.85 -16.56 -4.95
N ILE A 79 1.39 -17.04 -3.82
CA ILE A 79 1.30 -18.44 -3.43
C ILE A 79 -0.17 -18.88 -3.33
N ALA A 80 -1.03 -18.07 -2.71
CA ALA A 80 -2.45 -18.37 -2.60
C ALA A 80 -3.15 -18.47 -3.96
N VAL A 81 -2.90 -17.51 -4.87
CA VAL A 81 -3.46 -17.51 -6.23
C VAL A 81 -2.96 -18.70 -7.03
N PHE A 82 -1.67 -19.02 -6.93
CA PHE A 82 -1.06 -20.17 -7.62
C PHE A 82 -1.66 -21.49 -7.13
N CYS A 83 -1.74 -21.70 -5.81
CA CYS A 83 -2.32 -22.91 -5.23
C CYS A 83 -3.81 -23.04 -5.59
N TYR A 84 -4.56 -21.94 -5.55
CA TYR A 84 -5.97 -21.96 -5.93
C TYR A 84 -6.16 -22.25 -7.42
N GLY A 85 -5.37 -21.63 -8.29
CA GLY A 85 -5.41 -21.88 -9.73
C GLY A 85 -5.03 -23.33 -10.09
N HIS A 86 -3.97 -23.85 -9.48
CA HIS A 86 -3.43 -25.17 -9.81
C HIS A 86 -4.23 -26.34 -9.23
N TYR A 87 -4.77 -26.20 -8.00
CA TYR A 87 -5.48 -27.29 -7.32
C TYR A 87 -7.01 -27.11 -7.28
N GLY A 88 -7.50 -25.88 -7.44
CA GLY A 88 -8.92 -25.54 -7.27
C GLY A 88 -9.71 -25.43 -8.57
N LEU A 89 -9.04 -25.30 -9.73
CA LEU A 89 -9.68 -25.11 -11.03
C LEU A 89 -9.29 -26.23 -11.99
N VAL A 90 -10.24 -26.67 -12.82
CA VAL A 90 -10.07 -27.85 -13.69
C VAL A 90 -9.35 -27.53 -15.01
N ASP A 91 -9.29 -26.25 -15.43
CA ASP A 91 -8.65 -25.88 -16.72
C ASP A 91 -8.32 -24.37 -16.84
N GLU A 92 -7.53 -23.82 -15.92
CA GLU A 92 -7.27 -22.36 -15.84
C GLU A 92 -5.77 -22.05 -15.66
N GLU A 93 -4.95 -22.46 -16.63
CA GLU A 93 -3.52 -22.07 -16.68
C GLU A 93 -3.36 -20.55 -16.61
N ALA A 94 -4.22 -19.80 -17.30
CA ALA A 94 -4.19 -18.34 -17.32
C ALA A 94 -4.36 -17.74 -15.91
N PHE A 95 -5.25 -18.29 -15.10
CA PHE A 95 -5.45 -17.85 -13.72
C PHE A 95 -4.25 -18.22 -12.82
N THR A 96 -3.66 -19.39 -13.05
CA THR A 96 -2.46 -19.84 -12.32
C THR A 96 -1.27 -18.92 -12.60
N TRP A 97 -1.06 -18.53 -13.86
CA TRP A 97 -0.01 -17.61 -14.27
C TRP A 97 -0.21 -16.17 -13.78
N LEU A 98 -1.45 -15.77 -13.44
CA LEU A 98 -1.73 -14.47 -12.82
C LEU A 98 -0.98 -14.28 -11.49
N ALA A 99 -0.66 -15.38 -10.79
CA ALA A 99 0.12 -15.38 -9.56
C ALA A 99 1.54 -14.81 -9.74
N VAL A 100 2.08 -14.80 -10.95
CA VAL A 100 3.42 -14.27 -11.24
C VAL A 100 3.50 -12.77 -10.99
N PHE A 101 2.41 -12.04 -11.22
CA PHE A 101 2.38 -10.59 -11.04
C PHE A 101 2.61 -10.16 -9.58
N PRO A 102 1.80 -10.62 -8.59
CA PRO A 102 2.07 -10.29 -7.19
C PRO A 102 3.39 -10.90 -6.68
N PHE A 103 3.89 -11.98 -7.27
CA PHE A 103 5.19 -12.55 -6.90
C PHE A 103 6.34 -11.58 -7.14
N PHE A 104 6.47 -11.07 -8.37
CA PHE A 104 7.51 -10.11 -8.72
C PHE A 104 7.30 -8.77 -8.02
N LEU A 105 6.06 -8.36 -7.80
CA LEU A 105 5.75 -7.19 -6.98
C LEU A 105 6.28 -7.35 -5.55
N GLY A 106 6.11 -8.53 -4.96
CA GLY A 106 6.64 -8.87 -3.65
C GLY A 106 8.16 -8.81 -3.60
N ILE A 107 8.84 -9.40 -4.59
CA ILE A 107 10.30 -9.34 -4.73
C ILE A 107 10.77 -7.89 -4.85
N ALA A 108 10.07 -7.06 -5.64
CA ALA A 108 10.42 -5.65 -5.80
C ALA A 108 10.35 -4.90 -4.46
N PHE A 109 9.28 -5.07 -3.68
CA PHE A 109 9.15 -4.48 -2.35
C PHE A 109 10.23 -4.96 -1.37
N LEU A 110 10.54 -6.25 -1.35
CA LEU A 110 11.61 -6.80 -0.50
C LEU A 110 13.00 -6.29 -0.91
N THR A 111 13.22 -6.12 -2.22
CA THR A 111 14.47 -5.57 -2.76
C THR A 111 14.61 -4.10 -2.37
N LEU A 112 13.53 -3.31 -2.51
CA LEU A 112 13.50 -1.91 -2.07
C LEU A 112 13.75 -1.79 -0.57
N TYR A 113 13.15 -2.66 0.24
CA TYR A 113 13.42 -2.71 1.69
C TYR A 113 14.90 -3.00 1.98
N LYS A 114 15.51 -3.96 1.28
CA LYS A 114 16.93 -4.29 1.48
C LYS A 114 17.89 -3.19 1.02
N LEU A 115 17.56 -2.46 -0.04
CA LEU A 115 18.43 -1.43 -0.63
C LEU A 115 18.23 -0.04 -0.01
N LYS A 116 17.12 0.20 0.70
CA LYS A 116 16.92 1.46 1.41
C LYS A 116 17.97 1.59 2.51
N PRO A 117 18.69 2.73 2.58
CA PRO A 117 19.56 3.00 3.71
C PRO A 117 18.70 3.10 4.96
N LYS A 118 18.92 2.21 5.94
CA LYS A 118 18.36 2.38 7.28
C LYS A 118 18.89 3.70 7.82
N SER A 119 18.03 4.71 7.91
CA SER A 119 18.39 5.94 8.63
C SER A 119 18.65 5.52 10.08
N ALA A 120 19.92 5.58 10.47
CA ALA A 120 20.34 5.40 11.86
C ALA A 120 19.78 6.53 12.75
#